data_AF-A0A1B6W156-F1
#
_entry.id   AF-A0A1B6W156-F1
#
_cell.length_a   1.000
_cell.length_b   1.000
_cell.length_c   1.000
_cell.angle_alpha   90.00
_cell.angle_beta   90.00
_cell.angle_gamma   90.00
#
_symmetry.space_group_name_H-M   'P 1'
#
loop_
_entity.id
_entity.type
_entity.pdbx_description
1 polymer ?
#
loop_
_entity_poly.entity_id
_entity_poly.type
_entity_poly.pdbx_seq_one_letter_code
_entity_poly.pdbx_strand_id
1 'polypeptide(L)'
;MQANIYTIPVKFDIWDTQYTITDHGDSLSIECPRRQYERGNSQSWGLGYYTETVTHPNQIALIRKMAESGRAGLLSKNSMACFSVEEVIFGLPNAYGWTPEDFD
;
A
#
# COMPACT_ATOMS: atom_id res chain seq x y z
N MET A 1 -19.36 6.57 10.99
CA MET A 1 -18.67 5.30 11.28
C MET A 1 -17.29 5.65 11.83
N GLN A 2 -16.79 4.91 12.82
CA GLN A 2 -15.44 5.11 13.34
C GLN A 2 -14.45 4.58 12.30
N ALA A 3 -13.46 5.39 11.92
CA ALA A 3 -12.45 4.96 10.97
C ALA A 3 -11.51 3.93 11.63
N ASN A 4 -11.22 2.84 10.94
CA ASN A 4 -10.26 1.84 11.42
C ASN A 4 -8.86 2.26 10.98
N ILE A 5 -7.90 2.27 11.90
CA ILE A 5 -6.52 2.65 11.61
C ILE A 5 -5.64 1.40 11.69
N TYR A 6 -4.93 1.12 10.61
CA TYR A 6 -3.95 0.04 10.53
C TYR A 6 -2.55 0.62 10.32
N THR A 7 -1.56 -0.10 10.81
CA THR A 7 -0.15 0.24 10.59
C THR A 7 0.57 -0.98 10.06
N ILE A 8 1.36 -0.79 9.00
CA ILE A 8 2.20 -1.84 8.43
C ILE A 8 3.65 -1.40 8.60
N PRO A 9 4.41 -1.98 9.56
CA PRO A 9 5.79 -1.62 9.77
C PRO A 9 6.65 -2.11 8.60
N VAL A 10 7.57 -1.26 8.16
CA VAL A 10 8.52 -1.57 7.09
C VAL A 10 9.88 -0.97 7.40
N LYS A 11 10.92 -1.60 6.87
CA LYS A 11 12.28 -1.10 6.96
C LYS A 11 12.77 -0.73 5.58
N PHE A 12 13.11 0.54 5.40
CA PHE A 12 13.76 1.03 4.19
C PHE A 12 15.23 1.34 4.51
N ASP A 13 16.13 0.57 3.91
CA ASP A 13 17.57 0.63 4.20
C ASP A 13 17.83 0.44 5.72
N ILE A 14 18.35 1.46 6.39
CA ILE A 14 18.63 1.45 7.83
C ILE A 14 17.50 2.02 8.70
N TRP A 15 16.42 2.53 8.10
CA TRP A 15 15.37 3.28 8.81
C TRP A 15 14.11 2.44 9.00
N ASP A 16 13.66 2.33 10.26
CA ASP A 16 12.33 1.80 10.59
C ASP A 16 11.26 2.87 10.29
N THR A 17 10.22 2.47 9.58
CA THR A 17 9.09 3.34 9.21
C THR A 17 7.83 2.50 9.01
N GLN A 18 6.74 3.10 8.55
CA GLN A 18 5.46 2.40 8.42
C GLN A 18 4.56 3.02 7.36
N TYR A 19 3.66 2.21 6.81
CA TYR A 19 2.44 2.72 6.19
C TYR A 19 1.39 2.91 7.28
N THR A 20 0.65 4.02 7.21
CA THR A 20 -0.54 4.23 8.05
C THR A 20 -1.77 4.25 7.15
N ILE A 21 -2.69 3.30 7.36
CA ILE A 21 -3.89 3.13 6.55
C ILE A 21 -5.09 3.52 7.41
N THR A 22 -5.83 4.53 6.96
CA THR A 22 -7.10 4.94 7.56
C THR A 22 -8.24 4.45 6.68
N ASP A 23 -9.07 3.56 7.21
CA ASP A 23 -10.18 2.94 6.50
C ASP A 23 -11.51 3.62 6.83
N HIS A 24 -12.12 4.22 5.81
CA HIS A 24 -13.41 4.92 5.90
C HIS A 24 -14.58 4.07 5.39
N GLY A 25 -14.35 2.81 5.02
CA GLY A 25 -15.36 1.87 4.51
C GLY A 25 -15.32 1.75 2.98
N ASP A 26 -15.61 2.83 2.27
CA ASP A 26 -15.63 2.90 0.80
C ASP A 26 -14.36 3.56 0.21
N SER A 27 -13.48 4.03 1.08
CA SER A 27 -12.23 4.67 0.72
C SER A 27 -11.15 4.42 1.77
N LEU A 28 -9.89 4.40 1.32
CA LEU A 28 -8.73 4.32 2.19
C LEU A 28 -7.86 5.56 2.00
N SER A 29 -7.39 6.14 3.10
CA SER A 29 -6.32 7.14 3.09
C SER A 29 -5.04 6.49 3.59
N ILE A 30 -3.99 6.52 2.78
CA ILE A 30 -2.75 5.79 3.03
C ILE A 30 -1.60 6.77 3.08
N GLU A 31 -1.06 6.98 4.28
CA GLU A 31 0.19 7.69 4.45
C GLU A 31 1.35 6.75 4.13
N CYS A 32 2.05 7.05 3.05
CA CYS A 32 3.20 6.28 2.64
C CYS A 32 4.45 6.69 3.43
N PRO A 33 5.32 5.73 3.79
CA PRO A 33 6.49 5.94 4.62
C PRO A 33 7.44 6.94 3.97
N ARG A 34 8.20 7.67 4.80
CA ARG A 34 9.19 8.63 4.31
C ARG A 34 10.36 7.91 3.67
N ARG A 35 10.48 8.02 2.35
CA ARG A 35 11.61 7.51 1.58
C ARG A 35 11.88 8.44 0.40
N GLN A 36 12.91 8.11 -0.39
CA GLN A 36 13.14 8.79 -1.66
C GLN A 36 11.95 8.49 -2.60
N TYR A 37 11.14 9.50 -2.87
CA TYR A 37 10.18 9.48 -3.96
C TYR A 37 10.68 10.48 -5.01
N GLU A 38 11.11 9.99 -6.17
CA GLU A 38 11.42 10.87 -7.29
C GLU A 38 10.10 11.40 -7.88
N ARG A 39 9.83 12.68 -7.65
CA ARG A 39 8.84 13.43 -8.44
C ARG A 39 9.60 14.40 -9.36
N GLY A 40 9.94 13.92 -10.57
CA GLY A 40 10.50 14.74 -11.66
C GLY A 40 12.01 15.02 -11.58
N ASN A 41 12.50 15.81 -12.55
CA ASN A 41 13.93 16.16 -12.75
C ASN A 41 14.49 17.17 -11.72
N SER A 42 14.18 17.03 -10.44
CA SER A 42 14.72 17.92 -9.41
C SER A 42 16.02 17.35 -8.81
N GLN A 43 17.09 18.15 -8.79
CA GLN A 43 18.36 17.83 -8.13
C GLN A 43 18.35 18.09 -6.60
N SER A 44 17.21 18.51 -6.04
CA SER A 44 17.01 18.62 -4.59
C SER A 44 16.21 17.43 -4.08
N TRP A 45 16.84 16.65 -3.19
CA TRP A 45 16.24 15.50 -2.53
C TRP A 45 15.81 15.87 -1.11
N GLY A 46 14.70 15.28 -0.66
CA GLY A 46 14.23 15.39 0.71
C GLY A 46 13.38 14.16 1.06
N LEU A 47 13.43 13.76 2.34
CA LEU A 47 12.55 12.71 2.86
C LEU A 47 11.12 13.27 2.94
N GLY A 48 10.30 12.92 1.95
CA GLY A 48 8.87 13.28 1.91
C GLY A 48 8.00 12.10 2.30
N TYR A 49 6.84 12.39 2.90
CA TYR A 49 5.69 11.47 2.91
C TYR A 49 4.66 12.02 1.93
N TYR A 50 3.83 11.14 1.40
CA TYR A 50 2.65 11.52 0.62
C TYR A 50 1.48 10.65 1.04
N THR A 51 0.29 11.20 0.92
CA THR A 51 -0.94 10.51 1.24
C THR A 51 -1.66 10.18 -0.05
N GLU A 52 -1.98 8.92 -0.26
CA GLU A 52 -2.80 8.46 -1.38
C GLU A 52 -4.21 8.15 -0.91
N THR A 53 -5.18 8.39 -1.80
CA THR A 53 -6.58 8.04 -1.57
C THR A 53 -7.00 6.96 -2.54
N VAL A 54 -7.38 5.81 -2.01
CA VAL A 54 -7.82 4.65 -2.79
C VAL A 54 -9.32 4.50 -2.67
N THR A 55 -10.03 4.50 -3.80
CA THR A 55 -11.49 4.35 -3.86
C THR A 55 -11.94 3.13 -4.67
N HIS A 56 -11.02 2.45 -5.37
CA HIS A 56 -11.36 1.29 -6.18
C HIS A 56 -11.64 0.06 -5.30
N PRO A 57 -12.82 -0.58 -5.37
CA PRO A 57 -13.22 -1.66 -4.45
C PRO A 57 -12.20 -2.80 -4.34
N ASN A 58 -11.69 -3.29 -5.47
CA ASN A 58 -10.66 -4.33 -5.46
C ASN A 58 -9.36 -3.89 -4.79
N GLN A 59 -8.88 -2.67 -5.05
CA GLN A 59 -7.66 -2.16 -4.40
C GLN A 59 -7.88 -2.04 -2.88
N ILE A 60 -9.06 -1.56 -2.45
CA ILE A 60 -9.44 -1.50 -1.04
C ILE A 60 -9.38 -2.89 -0.41
N ALA A 61 -9.97 -3.90 -1.05
CA ALA A 61 -9.97 -5.27 -0.54
C ALA A 61 -8.55 -5.86 -0.45
N LEU A 62 -7.69 -5.59 -1.44
CA LEU A 62 -6.29 -6.02 -1.42
C LEU A 62 -5.51 -5.35 -0.29
N ILE A 63 -5.66 -4.03 -0.11
CA ILE A 63 -4.96 -3.28 0.93
C ILE A 63 -5.43 -3.69 2.33
N ARG A 64 -6.72 -4.01 2.49
CA ARG A 64 -7.24 -4.59 3.75
C ARG A 64 -6.57 -5.92 4.10
N LYS A 65 -6.39 -6.82 3.12
CA LYS A 65 -5.65 -8.08 3.35
C LYS A 65 -4.21 -7.84 3.83
N MET A 66 -3.53 -6.85 3.23
CA MET A 66 -2.18 -6.45 3.66
C MET A 66 -2.19 -5.88 5.08
N ALA A 67 -3.18 -5.05 5.41
CA ALA A 67 -3.34 -4.44 6.73
C ALA A 67 -3.65 -5.48 7.81
N GLU A 68 -4.57 -6.42 7.55
CA GLU A 68 -4.96 -7.50 8.45
C GLU A 68 -3.82 -8.49 8.69
N SER A 69 -3.01 -8.77 7.66
CA SER A 69 -1.83 -9.63 7.78
C SER A 69 -0.60 -8.92 8.37
N GLY A 70 -0.64 -7.58 8.45
CA GLY A 70 0.48 -6.75 8.88
C GLY A 70 1.69 -6.82 7.95
N ARG A 71 1.50 -7.20 6.69
CA ARG A 71 2.57 -7.42 5.70
C ARG A 71 2.56 -6.35 4.62
N ALA A 72 3.74 -5.83 4.29
CA ALA A 72 3.92 -4.87 3.20
C ALA A 72 4.02 -5.53 1.81
N GLY A 73 3.88 -6.86 1.74
CA GLY A 73 3.83 -7.63 0.51
C GLY A 73 2.54 -8.43 0.44
N LEU A 74 1.85 -8.31 -0.69
CA LEU A 74 0.67 -9.06 -1.05
C LEU A 74 1.11 -10.26 -1.90
N LEU A 75 1.00 -11.46 -1.34
CA LEU A 75 1.44 -12.69 -1.99
C LEU A 75 0.25 -13.44 -2.57
N SER A 76 0.36 -13.88 -3.83
CA SER A 76 -0.68 -14.73 -4.42
C SER A 76 -0.66 -16.12 -3.75
N LYS A 77 -1.83 -16.75 -3.66
CA LYS A 77 -2.01 -18.07 -3.03
C LYS A 77 -1.06 -19.15 -3.56
N ASN A 78 -0.73 -19.06 -4.84
CA ASN A 78 0.16 -20.00 -5.52
C ASN A 78 1.62 -19.54 -5.54
N SER A 79 1.97 -18.48 -4.79
CA SER A 79 3.31 -17.87 -4.75
C SER A 79 3.86 -17.45 -6.13
N MET A 80 2.97 -17.16 -7.08
CA MET A 80 3.33 -16.77 -8.46
C MET A 80 3.57 -15.27 -8.62
N ALA A 81 3.06 -14.46 -7.70
CA ALA A 81 3.17 -13.02 -7.74
C ALA A 81 3.30 -12.45 -6.33
N CYS A 82 4.08 -11.38 -6.22
CA CYS A 82 4.18 -10.58 -5.02
C CYS A 82 4.08 -9.12 -5.44
N PHE A 83 3.21 -8.36 -4.78
CA PHE A 83 3.05 -6.93 -5.00
C PHE A 83 3.33 -6.17 -3.70
N SER A 84 4.10 -5.11 -3.79
CA SER A 84 4.30 -4.14 -2.71
C SER A 84 3.04 -3.30 -2.48
N VAL A 85 2.94 -2.65 -1.30
CA VAL A 85 1.82 -1.75 -0.97
C VAL A 85 1.62 -0.70 -2.07
N GLU A 86 2.70 -0.14 -2.61
CA GLU A 86 2.64 0.88 -3.65
C GLU A 86 2.10 0.35 -4.98
N GLU A 87 2.50 -0.86 -5.37
CA GLU A 87 1.99 -1.46 -6.60
C GLU A 87 0.48 -1.72 -6.50
N VAL A 88 0.00 -2.08 -5.31
CA VAL A 88 -1.44 -2.24 -5.03
C VAL A 88 -2.15 -0.88 -5.04
N ILE A 89 -1.57 0.17 -4.42
CA ILE A 89 -2.10 1.55 -4.46
C ILE A 89 -2.24 2.04 -5.91
N PHE A 90 -1.23 1.80 -6.74
CA PHE A 90 -1.24 2.19 -8.16
C PHE A 90 -2.09 1.26 -9.04
N GLY A 91 -2.70 0.22 -8.47
CA GLY A 91 -3.62 -0.66 -9.17
C GLY A 91 -2.98 -1.66 -10.13
N LEU A 92 -1.69 -1.95 -9.98
CA LEU A 92 -0.98 -2.93 -10.83
C LEU A 92 -1.61 -4.33 -10.81
N PRO A 93 -2.00 -4.91 -9.66
CA PRO A 93 -2.68 -6.21 -9.64
C PRO A 93 -3.93 -6.21 -10.53
N ASN A 94 -4.78 -5.19 -10.40
CA ASN A 94 -6.00 -5.04 -11.20
C ASN A 94 -5.69 -4.92 -12.69
N ALA A 95 -4.68 -4.11 -13.05
CA ALA A 95 -4.26 -3.91 -14.44
C ALA A 95 -3.76 -5.21 -15.08
N TYR A 96 -3.23 -6.13 -14.28
CA TYR A 96 -2.80 -7.47 -14.71
C TYR A 96 -3.89 -8.54 -14.61
N GLY A 97 -5.13 -8.15 -14.26
CA GLY A 97 -6.27 -9.06 -14.19
C GLY A 97 -6.39 -9.84 -12.88
N TRP A 98 -5.58 -9.53 -11.87
CA TRP A 98 -5.70 -10.15 -10.56
C TRP A 98 -6.86 -9.57 -9.75
N THR A 99 -7.47 -10.42 -8.94
CA THR A 99 -8.60 -10.09 -8.07
C THR A 99 -8.25 -10.36 -6.60
N PRO A 100 -9.00 -9.81 -5.63
CA PRO A 100 -8.78 -10.12 -4.22
C PRO A 100 -8.82 -11.60 -3.85
N GLU A 101 -9.51 -12.42 -4.64
CA GLU A 101 -9.66 -13.85 -4.43
C GLU A 101 -8.37 -14.63 -4.70
N ASP A 102 -7.44 -14.05 -5.47
CA ASP A 102 -6.18 -14.69 -5.86
C ASP A 102 -5.08 -14.60 -4.78
N PHE A 103 -5.31 -13.81 -3.74
CA PHE A 103 -4.33 -13.51 -2.69
C PHE A 103 -4.81 -13.96 -1.30
N ASP A 104 -3.85 -14.33 -0.46
CA ASP A 104 -4.07 -14.59 0.96
C ASP A 104 -4.11 -13.28 1.76
#